data_AF-A0A7J6UC15-F1
#
_entry.id   AF-A0A7J6UC15-F1
#
_cell.length_a   1.000
_cell.length_b   1.000
_cell.length_c   1.000
_cell.angle_alpha   90.00
_cell.angle_beta   90.00
_cell.angle_gamma   90.00
#
_symmetry.space_group_name_H-M   'P 1'
#
loop_
_entity.id
_entity.type
_entity.pdbx_description
1 polymer ?
#
loop_
_entity_poly.entity_id
_entity_poly.type
_entity_poly.pdbx_seq_one_letter_code
_entity_poly.pdbx_strand_id
1 'polypeptide(L)'
;AWFESKENLRIFETVLASKPITGYDWEKTKRVLQETLRELVPRKPKEGEWFNLLDPKVVGAIEGKRKSWKRVLADPSEENRRRYVEARNLAKATVREVKEAYLVKECGKVEHEARSGTFLKTAKLEVPDTPPSRDEIKIAIANLPNNKATGEDGLPGEVFKAGGE
;
A
#
# COMPACT_ATOMS: atom_id res chain seq x y z
N ALA A 1 5.46 11.77 3.91
CA ALA A 1 6.75 12.46 3.75
C ALA A 1 6.87 13.62 4.75
N TRP A 2 7.02 13.32 6.05
CA TRP A 2 7.28 14.33 7.10
C TRP A 2 8.73 14.25 7.63
N PHE A 3 9.43 13.15 7.31
CA PHE A 3 10.80 12.84 7.71
C PHE A 3 11.86 13.14 6.63
N GLU A 4 11.49 13.76 5.50
CA GLU A 4 12.39 13.92 4.35
C GLU A 4 13.07 15.29 4.25
N SER A 5 12.81 16.20 5.21
CA SER A 5 13.55 17.47 5.29
C SER A 5 14.92 17.24 5.96
N LYS A 6 16.01 17.56 5.26
CA LYS A 6 17.39 17.56 5.81
C LYS A 6 17.52 18.46 7.05
N GLU A 7 16.67 19.48 7.17
CA GLU A 7 16.57 20.35 8.35
C GLU A 7 16.15 19.57 9.59
N ASN A 8 15.16 18.67 9.46
CA ASN A 8 14.60 17.91 10.57
C ASN A 8 15.58 16.87 11.10
N LEU A 9 16.37 16.26 10.22
CA LEU A 9 17.46 15.33 10.60
C LEU A 9 18.57 16.05 11.36
N ARG A 10 18.96 17.27 10.94
CA ARG A 10 19.97 18.06 11.64
C ARG A 10 19.54 18.46 13.05
N ILE A 11 18.28 18.86 13.23
CA ILE A 11 17.74 19.20 14.56
C ILE A 11 17.77 17.95 15.45
N PHE A 12 17.39 16.79 14.91
CA PHE A 12 17.40 15.52 15.66
C PHE A 12 18.82 15.10 16.08
N GLU A 13 19.80 15.20 15.17
CA GLU A 13 21.21 14.89 15.46
C GLU A 13 21.82 15.88 16.47
N THR A 14 21.46 17.16 16.39
CA THR A 14 21.96 18.19 17.32
C THR A 14 21.41 17.98 18.73
N VAL A 15 20.14 17.56 18.85
CA VAL A 15 19.51 17.22 20.14
C VAL A 15 20.17 15.97 20.75
N LEU A 16 20.43 14.94 19.95
CA LEU A 16 21.11 13.71 20.41
C LEU A 16 22.59 13.94 20.76
N ALA A 17 23.25 14.93 20.15
CA ALA A 17 24.63 15.30 20.45
C ALA A 17 24.78 16.12 21.76
N SER A 18 23.69 16.66 22.31
CA SER A 18 23.73 17.48 23.51
C SER A 18 23.67 16.64 24.80
N LYS A 19 24.86 16.28 25.32
CA LYS A 19 25.15 15.59 26.59
C LYS A 19 24.53 14.19 26.76
N PRO A 20 25.30 13.17 27.21
CA PRO A 20 24.73 11.88 27.54
C PRO A 20 23.81 12.06 28.75
N ILE A 21 22.51 11.86 28.56
CA ILE A 21 21.55 11.81 29.67
C ILE A 21 21.82 10.51 30.42
N THR A 22 22.80 10.52 31.32
CA THR A 22 23.07 9.42 32.23
C THR A 22 21.88 9.32 33.20
N GLY A 23 21.09 8.25 33.05
CA GLY A 23 19.83 8.05 33.77
C GLY A 23 18.59 7.95 32.89
N TYR A 24 18.73 8.13 31.57
CA TYR A 24 17.63 7.95 30.63
C TYR A 24 17.36 6.45 30.38
N ASP A 25 16.29 5.94 30.97
CA ASP A 25 15.78 4.60 30.65
C ASP A 25 15.11 4.63 29.28
N TRP A 26 15.94 4.37 28.25
CA TRP A 26 15.52 4.30 26.87
C TRP A 26 14.40 3.27 26.67
N GLU A 27 14.44 2.15 27.39
CA GLU A 27 13.41 1.12 27.28
C GLU A 27 12.07 1.59 27.84
N LYS A 28 12.08 2.32 28.97
CA LYS A 28 10.88 2.96 29.49
C LYS A 28 10.31 3.98 28.51
N THR A 29 11.16 4.83 27.93
CA THR A 29 10.71 5.87 26.99
C THR A 29 10.18 5.27 25.69
N LYS A 30 10.88 4.27 25.15
CA LYS A 30 10.44 3.50 23.99
C LYS A 30 9.09 2.82 24.24
N ARG A 31 8.87 2.26 25.43
CA ARG A 31 7.60 1.64 25.81
C ARG A 31 6.46 2.65 25.83
N VAL A 32 6.65 3.78 26.51
CA VAL A 32 5.64 4.86 26.57
C VAL A 32 5.32 5.37 25.18
N LEU A 33 6.33 5.64 24.35
CA LEU A 33 6.11 6.05 22.95
C LEU A 33 5.33 5.01 22.15
N GLN A 34 5.63 3.72 22.31
CA GLN A 34 4.90 2.64 21.63
C GLN A 34 3.44 2.54 22.10
N GLU A 35 3.17 2.74 23.38
CA GLU A 35 1.81 2.74 23.95
C GLU A 35 1.02 3.95 23.45
N THR A 36 1.58 5.16 23.55
CA THR A 36 0.92 6.39 23.06
C THR A 36 0.69 6.35 21.54
N LEU A 37 1.64 5.82 20.75
CA LEU A 37 1.46 5.62 19.32
C LEU A 37 0.36 4.60 19.00
N ARG A 38 0.20 3.55 19.82
CA ARG A 38 -0.90 2.58 19.65
C ARG A 38 -2.26 3.18 19.94
N GLU A 39 -2.34 4.14 20.85
CA GLU A 39 -3.60 4.83 21.21
C GLU A 39 -3.97 5.92 20.20
N LEU A 40 -3.00 6.76 19.80
CA LEU A 40 -3.27 7.91 18.94
C LEU A 40 -3.36 7.56 17.45
N VAL A 41 -2.63 6.54 17.01
CA VAL A 41 -2.65 6.13 15.61
C VAL A 41 -3.68 5.02 15.46
N PRO A 42 -4.87 5.28 14.88
CA PRO A 42 -5.81 4.21 14.57
C PRO A 42 -5.05 3.20 13.71
N ARG A 43 -4.99 1.96 14.18
CA ARG A 43 -4.38 0.88 13.41
C ARG A 43 -5.09 0.89 12.06
N LYS A 44 -4.37 1.22 10.98
CA LYS A 44 -4.87 0.86 9.66
C LYS A 44 -5.22 -0.62 9.75
N PRO A 45 -6.41 -1.04 9.31
CA PRO A 45 -6.67 -2.46 9.12
C PRO A 45 -5.44 -3.02 8.41
N LYS A 46 -4.89 -4.14 8.88
CA LYS A 46 -3.89 -4.83 8.09
C LYS A 46 -4.55 -5.03 6.73
N GLU A 47 -4.12 -4.29 5.72
CA GLU A 47 -4.39 -4.64 4.33
C GLU A 47 -4.00 -6.10 4.29
N GLY A 48 -4.99 -6.99 4.12
CA GLY A 48 -4.76 -8.43 4.14
C GLY A 48 -3.57 -8.66 3.21
N GLU A 49 -2.51 -9.31 3.74
CA GLU A 49 -1.22 -9.38 3.06
C GLU A 49 -1.49 -9.71 1.59
N TRP A 50 -1.15 -8.77 0.70
CA TRP A 50 -1.53 -8.70 -0.73
C TRP A 50 -1.24 -10.00 -1.51
N PHE A 51 -0.56 -10.93 -0.89
CA PHE A 51 -0.28 -12.27 -1.33
C PHE A 51 0.17 -13.06 -0.10
N ASN A 52 -0.29 -14.31 0.08
CA ASN A 52 0.16 -15.17 1.19
C ASN A 52 1.64 -15.56 1.01
N LEU A 53 2.56 -14.66 1.37
CA LEU A 53 4.00 -14.92 1.40
C LEU A 53 4.38 -16.02 2.41
N LEU A 54 3.45 -16.36 3.31
CA LEU A 54 3.55 -17.44 4.27
C LEU A 54 3.00 -18.78 3.76
N ASP A 55 2.59 -18.89 2.50
CA ASP A 55 2.18 -20.18 1.94
C ASP A 55 3.33 -21.20 2.09
N PRO A 56 3.09 -22.35 2.76
CA PRO A 56 4.14 -23.35 3.00
C PRO A 56 4.87 -23.80 1.73
N LYS A 57 4.19 -23.83 0.58
CA LYS A 57 4.80 -24.17 -0.70
C LYS A 57 5.81 -23.11 -1.14
N VAL A 58 5.45 -21.83 -1.01
CA VAL A 58 6.32 -20.70 -1.36
C VAL A 58 7.53 -20.65 -0.44
N VAL A 59 7.32 -20.80 0.87
CA VAL A 59 8.39 -20.82 1.87
C VAL A 59 9.36 -21.97 1.58
N GLY A 60 8.85 -23.20 1.39
CA GLY A 60 9.67 -24.36 1.09
C GLY A 60 10.50 -24.20 -0.20
N ALA A 61 9.91 -23.64 -1.25
CA ALA A 61 10.62 -23.42 -2.52
C ALA A 61 11.72 -22.34 -2.40
N ILE A 62 11.48 -21.28 -1.64
CA ILE A 62 12.49 -20.24 -1.34
C ILE A 62 13.63 -20.83 -0.51
N GLU A 63 13.34 -21.67 0.49
CA GLU A 63 14.35 -22.37 1.28
C GLU A 63 15.18 -23.32 0.42
N GLY A 64 14.55 -24.08 -0.47
CA GLY A 64 15.24 -24.94 -1.45
C GLY A 64 16.24 -24.14 -2.29
N LYS A 65 15.81 -23.00 -2.84
CA LYS A 65 16.69 -22.07 -3.58
C LYS A 65 17.86 -21.59 -2.71
N ARG A 66 17.61 -21.19 -1.47
CA ARG A 66 18.65 -20.72 -0.52
C ARG A 66 19.66 -21.82 -0.20
N LYS A 67 19.20 -23.06 0.01
CA LYS A 67 20.07 -24.22 0.26
C LYS A 67 20.98 -24.50 -0.95
N SER A 68 20.44 -24.49 -2.17
CA SER A 68 21.25 -24.66 -3.38
C SER A 68 22.23 -23.52 -3.58
N TRP A 69 21.86 -22.28 -3.26
CA TRP A 69 22.78 -21.14 -3.33
C TRP A 69 23.95 -21.27 -2.36
N LYS A 70 23.71 -21.72 -1.12
CA LYS A 70 24.79 -22.00 -0.16
C LYS A 70 25.78 -23.05 -0.68
N ARG A 71 25.31 -24.06 -1.42
CA ARG A 71 26.17 -25.06 -2.06
C ARG A 71 27.04 -24.45 -3.16
N VAL A 72 26.49 -23.57 -3.99
CA VAL A 72 27.25 -22.83 -5.01
C VAL A 72 28.31 -21.93 -4.37
N LEU A 73 28.00 -21.29 -3.25
CA LEU A 73 28.96 -20.46 -2.52
C LEU A 73 30.10 -21.29 -1.91
N ALA A 74 29.82 -22.51 -1.44
CA ALA A 74 30.82 -23.40 -0.87
C ALA A 74 31.71 -24.05 -1.96
N ASP A 75 31.10 -24.49 -3.06
CA ASP A 75 31.79 -25.06 -4.22
C ASP A 75 31.10 -24.57 -5.52
N PRO A 76 31.74 -23.66 -6.26
CA PRO A 76 31.20 -23.12 -7.51
C PRO A 76 31.46 -24.05 -8.70
N SER A 77 31.01 -25.30 -8.60
CA SER A 77 31.01 -26.28 -9.69
C SER A 77 29.80 -26.12 -10.63
N GLU A 78 29.94 -26.60 -11.87
CA GLU A 78 28.86 -26.53 -12.88
C GLU A 78 27.60 -27.28 -12.46
N GLU A 79 27.76 -28.44 -11.81
CA GLU A 79 26.64 -29.21 -11.26
C GLU A 79 25.89 -28.42 -10.17
N ASN A 80 26.62 -27.75 -9.27
CA ASN A 80 26.00 -26.91 -8.25
C ASN A 80 25.29 -25.70 -8.85
N ARG A 81 25.87 -25.07 -9.88
CA ARG A 81 25.21 -24.00 -10.64
C ARG A 81 23.91 -24.49 -11.29
N ARG A 82 23.92 -25.67 -11.92
CA ARG A 82 22.72 -26.27 -12.54
C ARG A 82 21.61 -26.51 -11.51
N ARG A 83 21.95 -27.14 -10.38
CA ARG A 83 21.03 -27.38 -9.26
C ARG A 83 20.44 -26.09 -8.68
N TYR A 84 21.22 -25.02 -8.61
CA TYR A 84 20.71 -23.72 -8.19
C TYR A 84 19.73 -23.14 -9.21
N VAL A 85 20.04 -23.21 -10.51
CA VAL A 85 19.13 -22.74 -11.57
C VAL A 85 17.81 -23.49 -11.54
N GLU A 86 17.85 -24.82 -11.41
CA GLU A 86 16.65 -25.67 -11.26
C GLU A 86 15.82 -25.24 -10.04
N ALA A 87 16.45 -25.13 -8.86
CA ALA A 87 15.77 -24.70 -7.63
C ALA A 87 15.21 -23.27 -7.72
N ARG A 88 15.91 -22.36 -8.42
CA ARG A 88 15.45 -20.99 -8.67
C ARG A 88 14.23 -20.98 -9.58
N ASN A 89 14.24 -21.76 -10.66
CA ASN A 89 13.13 -21.85 -11.60
C ASN A 89 11.91 -22.48 -10.92
N LEU A 90 12.11 -23.52 -10.11
CA LEU A 90 11.06 -24.11 -9.28
C LEU A 90 10.45 -23.07 -8.34
N ALA A 91 11.26 -22.32 -7.58
CA ALA A 91 10.76 -21.27 -6.68
C ALA A 91 9.96 -20.18 -7.41
N LYS A 92 10.41 -19.77 -8.60
CA LYS A 92 9.67 -18.82 -9.44
C LYS A 92 8.33 -19.41 -9.91
N ALA A 93 8.32 -20.66 -10.36
CA ALA A 93 7.11 -21.34 -10.81
C ALA A 93 6.10 -21.49 -9.66
N THR A 94 6.53 -21.93 -8.47
CA THR A 94 5.65 -22.07 -7.29
C THR A 94 5.07 -20.74 -6.85
N VAL A 95 5.86 -19.66 -6.82
CA VAL A 95 5.33 -18.32 -6.48
C VAL A 95 4.28 -17.89 -7.50
N ARG A 96 4.50 -18.16 -8.79
CA ARG A 96 3.54 -17.84 -9.84
C ARG A 96 2.24 -18.64 -9.68
N GLU A 97 2.34 -19.95 -9.47
CA GLU A 97 1.18 -20.83 -9.26
C GLU A 97 0.32 -20.37 -8.08
N VAL A 98 0.94 -20.11 -6.92
CA VAL A 98 0.20 -19.66 -5.73
C VAL A 98 -0.42 -18.28 -5.96
N LYS A 99 0.25 -17.41 -6.73
CA LYS A 99 -0.29 -16.09 -7.09
C LYS A 99 -1.50 -16.21 -8.00
N GLU A 100 -1.41 -17.05 -9.04
CA GLU A 100 -2.52 -17.30 -9.96
C GLU A 100 -3.73 -17.90 -9.21
N ALA A 101 -3.50 -18.86 -8.32
CA ALA A 101 -4.56 -19.45 -7.49
C ALA A 101 -5.22 -18.41 -6.56
N TYR A 102 -4.43 -17.54 -5.93
CA TYR A 102 -4.94 -16.44 -5.11
C TYR A 102 -5.79 -15.48 -5.95
N LEU A 103 -5.30 -15.07 -7.12
CA LEU A 103 -6.02 -14.16 -8.01
C LEU A 103 -7.34 -14.76 -8.50
N VAL A 104 -7.35 -16.04 -8.88
CA VAL A 104 -8.59 -16.74 -9.28
C VAL A 104 -9.61 -16.74 -8.13
N LYS A 105 -9.16 -17.01 -6.90
CA LYS A 105 -10.03 -16.97 -5.72
C LYS A 105 -10.60 -15.56 -5.49
N GLU A 106 -9.77 -14.53 -5.61
CA GLU A 106 -10.20 -13.16 -5.37
C GLU A 106 -11.15 -12.66 -6.46
N CYS A 107 -10.87 -12.95 -7.73
CA CYS A 107 -11.79 -12.69 -8.84
C CYS A 107 -13.14 -13.38 -8.62
N GLY A 108 -13.15 -14.63 -8.15
CA GLY A 108 -14.38 -15.35 -7.84
C GLY A 108 -15.22 -14.68 -6.75
N LYS A 109 -14.59 -14.08 -5.73
CA LYS A 109 -15.30 -13.30 -4.71
C LYS A 109 -15.95 -12.05 -5.32
N VAL A 110 -15.20 -11.31 -6.13
CA VAL A 110 -15.70 -10.09 -6.81
C VAL A 110 -16.88 -10.45 -7.72
N GLU A 111 -16.78 -11.52 -8.50
CA GLU A 111 -17.88 -11.99 -9.35
C GLU A 111 -19.12 -12.39 -8.52
N HIS A 112 -18.92 -13.09 -7.40
CA HIS A 112 -20.02 -13.46 -6.50
C HIS A 112 -20.66 -12.23 -5.86
N GLU A 113 -19.88 -11.24 -5.42
CA GLU A 113 -20.37 -9.98 -4.86
C GLU A 113 -21.14 -9.14 -5.89
N ALA A 114 -20.67 -9.12 -7.14
CA ALA A 114 -21.37 -8.49 -8.26
C ALA A 114 -22.71 -9.19 -8.55
N ARG A 115 -22.72 -10.53 -8.64
CA ARG A 115 -23.94 -11.33 -8.89
C ARG A 115 -24.94 -11.29 -7.75
N SER A 116 -24.47 -11.26 -6.50
CA SER A 116 -25.33 -11.20 -5.31
C SER A 116 -25.93 -9.81 -5.06
N GLY A 117 -25.64 -8.81 -5.90
CA GLY A 117 -26.16 -7.45 -5.76
C GLY A 117 -25.59 -6.70 -4.55
N THR A 118 -24.60 -7.26 -3.86
CA THR A 118 -23.93 -6.63 -2.72
C THR A 118 -23.04 -5.47 -3.18
N PHE A 119 -22.52 -5.55 -4.41
CA PHE A 119 -21.69 -4.51 -5.02
C PHE A 119 -22.39 -3.14 -5.12
N LEU A 120 -23.73 -3.10 -5.20
CA LEU A 120 -24.51 -1.85 -5.22
C LEU A 120 -24.81 -1.26 -3.83
N LYS A 121 -24.37 -1.91 -2.72
CA LYS A 121 -24.66 -1.39 -1.37
C LYS A 121 -23.74 -0.25 -0.92
N THR A 122 -22.62 -0.01 -1.60
CA THR A 122 -21.67 1.08 -1.25
C THR A 122 -21.77 2.29 -2.18
N ALA A 123 -22.97 2.63 -2.64
CA ALA A 123 -23.30 4.01 -3.01
C ALA A 123 -24.81 4.11 -3.23
N LYS A 124 -25.60 3.98 -2.16
CA LYS A 124 -26.76 4.87 -2.08
C LYS A 124 -26.17 6.26 -1.83
N LEU A 125 -25.69 6.91 -2.89
CA LEU A 125 -25.84 8.35 -2.96
C LEU A 125 -27.37 8.50 -2.98
N GLU A 126 -27.96 8.81 -1.84
CA GLU A 126 -29.32 9.30 -1.82
C GLU A 126 -29.26 10.56 -2.69
N VAL A 127 -29.66 10.44 -3.95
CA VAL A 127 -29.86 11.61 -4.81
C VAL A 127 -30.99 12.34 -4.10
N PRO A 128 -30.73 13.52 -3.50
CA PRO A 128 -31.81 14.25 -2.85
C PRO A 128 -32.86 14.52 -3.91
N ASP A 129 -34.13 14.17 -3.66
CA ASP A 129 -35.24 14.45 -4.59
C ASP A 129 -35.43 15.96 -4.85
N THR A 130 -34.71 16.80 -4.11
CA THR A 130 -34.66 18.24 -4.29
C THR A 130 -33.56 18.63 -5.29
N PRO A 131 -33.87 19.47 -6.29
CA PRO A 131 -32.84 20.04 -7.15
C PRO A 131 -31.81 20.81 -6.29
N PRO A 132 -30.52 20.78 -6.65
CA PRO A 132 -29.47 21.46 -5.90
C PRO A 132 -29.76 22.97 -5.86
N SER A 133 -29.55 23.57 -4.69
CA SER A 133 -29.70 25.00 -4.50
C SER A 133 -28.65 25.78 -5.32
N ARG A 134 -28.96 27.06 -5.60
CA ARG A 134 -28.02 27.95 -6.31
C ARG A 134 -26.67 28.07 -5.61
N ASP A 135 -26.66 28.04 -4.28
CA ASP A 135 -25.44 28.15 -3.49
C ASP A 135 -24.59 26.88 -3.57
N GLU A 136 -25.23 25.70 -3.54
CA GLU A 136 -24.53 24.42 -3.75
C GLU A 136 -23.94 24.33 -5.15
N ILE A 137 -24.66 24.83 -6.17
CA ILE A 137 -24.15 24.90 -7.55
C ILE A 137 -22.92 25.81 -7.62
N LYS A 138 -22.94 26.98 -6.97
CA LYS A 138 -21.78 27.88 -6.92
C LYS A 138 -20.57 27.25 -6.25
N ILE A 139 -20.78 26.56 -5.14
CA ILE A 139 -19.71 25.84 -4.42
C ILE A 139 -19.15 24.71 -5.30
N ALA A 140 -20.00 23.97 -6.00
CA ALA A 140 -19.59 22.90 -6.91
C ALA A 140 -18.75 23.43 -8.09
N ILE A 141 -19.18 24.53 -8.72
CA ILE A 141 -18.45 25.20 -9.81
C ILE A 141 -17.09 25.69 -9.31
N ALA A 142 -17.01 26.32 -8.14
CA ALA A 142 -15.75 26.80 -7.56
C ALA A 142 -14.75 25.67 -7.29
N ASN A 143 -15.24 24.49 -6.92
CA ASN A 143 -14.44 23.31 -6.61
C ASN A 143 -14.01 22.49 -7.84
N LEU A 144 -14.41 22.87 -9.05
CA LEU A 144 -13.94 22.18 -10.26
C LEU A 144 -12.40 22.24 -10.37
N PRO A 145 -11.72 21.16 -10.77
CA PRO A 145 -10.27 21.17 -10.90
C PRO A 145 -9.84 21.97 -12.13
N ASN A 146 -8.85 22.85 -11.95
CA ASN A 146 -8.26 23.64 -13.05
C ASN A 146 -7.21 22.82 -13.83
N ASN A 147 -6.97 23.21 -15.09
CA ASN A 147 -5.99 22.63 -16.00
C ASN A 147 -6.16 21.13 -16.24
N LYS A 148 -7.39 20.63 -16.14
CA LYS A 148 -7.74 19.27 -16.54
C LYS A 148 -8.15 19.24 -18.01
N ALA A 149 -7.91 18.10 -18.64
CA ALA A 149 -8.38 17.88 -20.00
C ALA A 149 -9.90 18.05 -20.05
N THR A 150 -10.38 18.74 -21.08
CA THR A 150 -11.80 18.98 -21.31
C THR A 150 -12.53 17.67 -21.55
N GLY A 151 -13.80 17.63 -21.17
CA GLY A 151 -14.68 16.51 -21.48
C GLY A 151 -15.05 16.45 -22.96
N GLU A 152 -16.01 15.59 -23.28
CA GLU A 152 -16.57 15.43 -24.64
C GLU A 152 -17.16 16.74 -25.19
N ASP A 153 -17.60 17.63 -24.30
CA ASP A 153 -18.13 18.96 -24.60
C ASP A 153 -17.05 20.01 -24.94
N GLY A 154 -15.77 19.69 -24.71
CA GLY A 154 -14.65 20.59 -25.03
C GLY A 154 -14.55 21.82 -24.13
N LEU A 155 -15.31 21.88 -23.03
CA LEU A 155 -15.35 23.03 -22.11
C LEU A 155 -14.43 22.79 -20.89
N PRO A 156 -13.45 23.66 -20.63
CA PRO A 156 -12.58 23.52 -19.47
C PRO A 156 -13.23 24.09 -18.20
N GLY A 157 -12.82 23.59 -17.02
CA GLY A 157 -13.39 23.98 -15.73
C GLY A 157 -13.33 25.49 -15.46
N GLU A 158 -12.34 26.17 -16.03
CA GLU A 158 -12.15 27.62 -15.97
C GLU A 158 -13.31 28.39 -16.61
N VAL A 159 -13.89 27.87 -17.71
CA VAL A 159 -15.01 28.51 -18.41
C VAL A 159 -16.27 28.48 -17.54
N PHE A 160 -16.52 27.36 -16.86
CA PHE A 160 -17.65 27.26 -15.92
C PHE A 160 -17.49 28.17 -14.72
N LYS A 161 -16.26 28.33 -14.21
CA LYS A 161 -15.96 29.27 -13.12
C LYS A 161 -16.11 30.73 -13.54
N ALA A 162 -15.73 31.07 -14.76
CA ALA A 162 -15.85 32.43 -15.30
C ALA A 162 -17.30 32.81 -15.64
N GLY A 163 -18.12 31.84 -16.06
CA GLY A 163 -19.52 32.06 -16.42
C GLY A 163 -20.52 32.04 -15.25
N GLY A 164 -20.05 31.80 -14.01
CA GLY A 164 -20.88 31.64 -12.81
C GLY A 164 -21.06 32.90 -11.94
N GLU A 165 -20.65 34.07 -12.41
CA GLU A 165 -20.90 35.37 -11.76
C GLU A 165 -22.35 35.85 -11.92
#